data_AF-A0A551Y2G1-F1
#
_entry.id   AF-A0A551Y2G1-F1
#
_cell.length_a   1.000
_cell.length_b   1.000
_cell.length_c   1.000
_cell.angle_alpha   90.00
_cell.angle_beta   90.00
_cell.angle_gamma   90.00
#
_symmetry.space_group_name_H-M   'P 1'
#
loop_
_entity.id
_entity.type
_entity.pdbx_description
1 polymer ?
#
loop_
_entity_poly.entity_id
_entity_poly.type
_entity_poly.pdbx_seq_one_letter_code
_entity_poly.pdbx_strand_id
1 'polypeptide(L)'
;MRLLPPALIIARSLLEPFGNLMWILNETEENQREIRLVRMINSEIEETEKYIKYLEELKSNPDEVAQLKEDKQSLENYKKEIVKNISNCPQLEKDSNKNKPDFKQITTEINKPEIYLCYNRLSQSIHGSHAATWIDQESLGNSGTFGEIIEAYHWHTPLYVCYYTLSIAGRKFLQEFAGNPDRFIDGEIQNRLEKALKS
;
A
#
# COMPACT_ATOMS: atom_id res chain seq x y z
N MET A 1 -12.29 9.25 22.70
CA MET A 1 -12.60 9.18 21.25
C MET A 1 -12.07 7.86 20.73
N ARG A 2 -12.87 7.07 19.98
CA ARG A 2 -12.48 5.74 19.52
C ARG A 2 -11.51 5.84 18.32
N LEU A 3 -10.21 5.82 18.59
CA LEU A 3 -9.16 5.98 17.57
C LEU A 3 -8.58 4.67 17.05
N LEU A 4 -8.91 3.51 17.64
CA LEU A 4 -8.40 2.21 17.19
C LEU A 4 -8.90 1.83 15.77
N PRO A 5 -10.20 1.97 15.42
CA PRO A 5 -10.62 1.73 14.04
C PRO A 5 -9.91 2.67 13.04
N PRO A 6 -9.82 3.99 13.26
CA PRO A 6 -8.96 4.88 12.47
C PRO A 6 -7.48 4.44 12.39
N ALA A 7 -6.90 3.93 13.48
CA ALA A 7 -5.52 3.43 13.50
C ALA A 7 -5.31 2.21 12.60
N LEU A 8 -6.24 1.26 12.65
CA LEU A 8 -6.22 0.05 11.83
C LEU A 8 -6.43 0.40 10.34
N ILE A 9 -7.27 1.39 10.05
CA ILE A 9 -7.44 1.95 8.71
C ILE A 9 -6.13 2.55 8.21
N ILE A 10 -5.45 3.38 9.02
CA ILE A 10 -4.15 3.96 8.64
C ILE A 10 -3.11 2.87 8.38
N ALA A 11 -3.00 1.88 9.27
CA ALA A 11 -2.06 0.77 9.11
C ALA A 11 -2.31 -0.03 7.83
N ARG A 12 -3.59 -0.31 7.50
CA ARG A 12 -3.96 -0.96 6.24
C ARG A 12 -3.56 -0.12 5.04
N SER A 13 -3.86 1.18 5.07
CA SER A 13 -3.58 2.09 3.96
C SER A 13 -2.10 2.18 3.60
N LEU A 14 -1.20 1.79 4.50
CA LEU A 14 0.23 1.71 4.24
C LEU A 14 0.66 0.36 3.63
N LEU A 15 -0.02 -0.75 3.94
CA LEU A 15 0.40 -2.09 3.51
C LEU A 15 0.46 -2.26 1.99
N GLU A 16 -0.58 -1.82 1.28
CA GLU A 16 -0.63 -1.98 -0.18
C GLU A 16 0.42 -1.13 -0.91
N PRO A 17 0.55 0.18 -0.65
CA PRO A 17 1.60 1.00 -1.26
C PRO A 17 3.00 0.47 -1.01
N PHE A 18 3.32 0.07 0.21
CA PHE A 18 4.65 -0.45 0.51
C PHE A 18 4.88 -1.87 -0.02
N GLY A 19 3.85 -2.72 -0.04
CA GLY A 19 3.96 -4.04 -0.68
C GLY A 19 4.19 -3.91 -2.19
N ASN A 20 3.53 -2.95 -2.85
CA ASN A 20 3.78 -2.63 -4.25
C ASN A 20 5.20 -2.09 -4.47
N LEU A 21 5.68 -1.18 -3.61
CA LEU A 21 7.05 -0.67 -3.67
C LEU A 21 8.07 -1.79 -3.50
N MET A 22 7.89 -2.65 -2.49
CA MET A 22 8.74 -3.82 -2.28
C MET A 22 8.69 -4.78 -3.45
N TRP A 23 7.53 -4.96 -4.08
CA TRP A 23 7.41 -5.78 -5.27
C TRP A 23 8.24 -5.23 -6.43
N ILE A 24 8.23 -3.93 -6.67
CA ILE A 24 9.12 -3.33 -7.68
C ILE A 24 10.58 -3.51 -7.27
N LEU A 25 10.96 -3.15 -6.04
CA LEU A 25 12.36 -3.11 -5.60
C LEU A 25 12.99 -4.48 -5.34
N ASN A 26 12.19 -5.54 -5.15
CA ASN A 26 12.72 -6.89 -4.96
C ASN A 26 13.26 -7.50 -6.27
N GLU A 27 12.97 -6.88 -7.40
CA GLU A 27 13.51 -7.26 -8.70
C GLU A 27 14.88 -6.60 -8.93
N THR A 28 15.89 -7.42 -9.22
CA THR A 28 17.28 -6.96 -9.37
C THR A 28 17.57 -6.49 -10.79
N GLU A 29 16.84 -6.99 -11.78
CA GLU A 29 17.01 -6.60 -13.18
C GLU A 29 16.25 -5.31 -13.48
N GLU A 30 16.96 -4.29 -13.98
CA GLU A 30 16.39 -2.95 -14.23
C GLU A 30 15.18 -2.97 -15.15
N ASN A 31 15.30 -3.64 -16.31
CA ASN A 31 14.18 -3.73 -17.25
C ASN A 31 12.98 -4.48 -16.66
N GLN A 32 13.19 -5.45 -15.75
CA GLN A 32 12.11 -6.15 -15.08
C GLN A 32 11.44 -5.28 -14.01
N ARG A 33 12.20 -4.41 -13.31
CA ARG A 33 11.62 -3.39 -12.42
C ARG A 33 10.71 -2.43 -13.19
N GLU A 34 11.17 -1.95 -14.34
CA GLU A 34 10.39 -1.07 -15.20
C GLU A 34 9.12 -1.75 -15.72
N ILE A 35 9.16 -3.05 -16.04
CA ILE A 35 7.94 -3.82 -16.36
C ILE A 35 6.99 -3.88 -15.16
N ARG A 36 7.48 -4.13 -13.94
CA ARG A 36 6.63 -4.13 -12.75
C ARG A 36 5.95 -2.77 -12.56
N LEU A 37 6.66 -1.67 -12.80
CA LEU A 37 6.09 -0.32 -12.80
C LEU A 37 5.02 -0.16 -13.89
N VAL A 38 5.29 -0.56 -15.14
CA VAL A 38 4.30 -0.50 -16.23
C VAL A 38 3.05 -1.32 -15.89
N ARG A 39 3.20 -2.50 -15.28
CA ARG A 39 2.08 -3.32 -14.83
C ARG A 39 1.24 -2.64 -13.75
N MET A 40 1.85 -1.85 -12.86
CA MET A 40 1.10 -1.01 -11.90
C MET A 40 0.30 0.08 -12.63
N ILE A 41 0.94 0.78 -13.58
CA ILE A 41 0.30 1.83 -14.37
C ILE A 41 -0.89 1.26 -15.17
N ASN A 42 -0.77 0.06 -15.75
CA ASN A 42 -1.89 -0.60 -16.42
C ASN A 42 -3.09 -0.81 -15.50
N SER A 43 -2.86 -1.29 -14.28
CA SER A 43 -3.94 -1.46 -13.29
C SER A 43 -4.57 -0.13 -12.89
N GLU A 44 -3.77 0.93 -12.74
CA GLU A 44 -4.29 2.26 -12.42
C GLU A 44 -5.12 2.86 -13.57
N ILE A 45 -4.67 2.71 -14.81
CA ILE A 45 -5.43 3.09 -16.02
C ILE A 45 -6.77 2.36 -16.07
N GLU A 46 -6.79 1.04 -15.84
CA GLU A 46 -8.01 0.23 -15.85
C GLU A 46 -9.00 0.65 -14.75
N GLU A 47 -8.53 0.85 -13.52
CA GLU A 47 -9.39 1.31 -12.42
C GLU A 47 -9.90 2.74 -12.65
N THR A 48 -9.06 3.62 -13.21
CA THR A 48 -9.47 4.98 -13.58
C THR A 48 -10.55 4.96 -14.66
N GLU A 49 -10.42 4.08 -15.66
CA GLU A 49 -11.44 3.90 -16.70
C GLU A 49 -12.77 3.39 -16.15
N LYS A 50 -12.73 2.41 -15.22
CA LYS A 50 -13.94 1.95 -14.52
C LYS A 50 -14.58 3.08 -13.72
N TYR A 51 -13.78 3.89 -13.03
CA TYR A 51 -14.27 5.00 -12.22
C TYR A 51 -14.89 6.12 -13.08
N ILE A 52 -14.24 6.50 -14.19
CA ILE A 52 -14.80 7.43 -15.18
C ILE A 52 -16.17 6.96 -15.65
N LYS A 53 -16.27 5.69 -16.07
CA LYS A 53 -17.54 5.12 -16.55
C LYS A 53 -18.63 5.19 -15.48
N TYR A 54 -18.30 4.88 -14.23
CA TYR A 54 -19.23 4.95 -13.11
C TYR A 54 -19.73 6.38 -12.86
N LEU A 55 -18.83 7.37 -12.89
CA LEU A 55 -19.21 8.78 -12.73
C LEU A 55 -20.09 9.29 -13.89
N GLU A 56 -19.81 8.85 -15.12
CA GLU A 56 -20.64 9.16 -16.29
C GLU A 56 -22.06 8.57 -16.15
N GLU A 57 -22.18 7.33 -15.68
CA GLU A 57 -23.47 6.66 -15.41
C GLU A 57 -24.27 7.41 -14.33
N LEU A 58 -23.59 7.91 -13.29
CA LEU A 58 -24.19 8.71 -12.23
C LEU A 58 -24.52 10.16 -12.63
N LYS A 59 -24.10 10.59 -13.83
CA LYS A 59 -24.19 12.00 -14.28
C LYS A 59 -23.53 12.95 -13.28
N SER A 60 -22.39 12.55 -12.74
CA SER A 60 -21.55 13.36 -11.85
C SER A 60 -21.01 14.61 -12.57
N ASN A 61 -20.28 15.45 -11.83
CA ASN A 61 -19.73 16.70 -12.35
C ASN A 61 -18.88 16.46 -13.63
N PRO A 62 -19.23 17.08 -14.78
CA PRO A 62 -18.47 16.94 -16.02
C PRO A 62 -17.00 17.34 -15.91
N ASP A 63 -16.67 18.33 -15.08
CA ASP A 63 -15.30 18.81 -14.91
C ASP A 63 -14.43 17.76 -14.20
N GLU A 64 -14.99 17.05 -13.23
CA GLU A 64 -14.30 15.94 -12.53
C GLU A 64 -14.02 14.78 -13.49
N VAL A 65 -15.00 14.43 -14.33
CA VAL A 65 -14.85 13.41 -15.36
C VAL A 65 -13.80 13.81 -16.40
N ALA A 66 -13.78 15.09 -16.80
CA ALA A 66 -12.78 15.61 -17.73
C ALA A 66 -11.36 15.53 -17.14
N GLN A 67 -11.17 15.94 -15.88
CA GLN A 67 -9.88 15.84 -15.20
C GLN A 67 -9.39 14.39 -15.14
N LEU A 68 -10.23 13.44 -14.76
CA LEU A 68 -9.85 12.01 -14.71
C LEU A 68 -9.45 11.45 -16.08
N LYS A 69 -10.07 11.94 -17.18
CA LYS A 69 -9.67 11.58 -18.55
C LYS A 69 -8.28 12.15 -18.89
N GLU A 70 -7.98 13.37 -18.47
CA GLU A 70 -6.65 13.96 -18.63
C GLU A 70 -5.58 13.22 -17.82
N ASP A 71 -5.91 12.84 -16.57
CA ASP A 71 -5.02 12.06 -15.70
C ASP A 71 -4.74 10.67 -16.30
N LYS A 72 -5.79 9.98 -16.78
CA LYS A 72 -5.65 8.72 -17.53
C LYS A 72 -4.73 8.88 -18.74
N GLN A 73 -4.93 9.94 -19.53
CA GLN A 73 -4.09 10.17 -20.71
C GLN A 73 -2.63 10.44 -20.35
N SER A 74 -2.38 11.12 -19.23
CA SER A 74 -1.05 11.37 -18.70
C SER A 74 -0.35 10.06 -18.29
N LEU A 75 -1.07 9.14 -17.63
CA LEU A 75 -0.57 7.81 -17.30
C LEU A 75 -0.23 6.98 -18.54
N GLU A 76 -1.10 7.01 -19.57
CA GLU A 76 -0.84 6.33 -20.84
C GLU A 76 0.42 6.85 -21.54
N ASN A 77 0.63 8.18 -21.52
CA ASN A 77 1.82 8.79 -22.10
C ASN A 77 3.07 8.41 -21.33
N TYR A 78 3.03 8.45 -20.00
CA TYR A 78 4.14 8.03 -19.16
C TYR A 78 4.52 6.56 -19.38
N LYS A 79 3.52 5.66 -19.46
CA LYS A 79 3.72 4.25 -19.83
C LYS A 79 4.45 4.11 -21.17
N LYS A 80 4.05 4.86 -22.21
CA LYS A 80 4.69 4.79 -23.53
C LYS A 80 6.18 5.14 -23.47
N GLU A 81 6.54 6.16 -22.67
CA GLU A 81 7.94 6.56 -22.48
C GLU A 81 8.75 5.46 -21.77
N ILE A 82 8.21 4.81 -20.75
CA ILE A 82 8.89 3.69 -20.07
C ILE A 82 9.07 2.50 -21.03
N VAL A 83 8.01 2.11 -21.76
CA VAL A 83 8.05 0.97 -22.69
C VAL A 83 9.05 1.20 -23.83
N LYS A 84 9.19 2.44 -24.31
CA LYS A 84 10.21 2.81 -25.30
C LYS A 84 11.63 2.47 -24.82
N ASN A 85 11.92 2.64 -23.53
CA ASN A 85 13.21 2.29 -22.95
C ASN A 85 13.41 0.76 -22.83
N ILE A 86 12.33 -0.02 -22.67
CA ILE A 86 12.35 -1.49 -22.56
C ILE A 86 12.45 -2.20 -23.93
N SER A 87 12.15 -1.49 -25.03
CA SER A 87 11.87 -2.05 -26.38
C SER A 87 12.99 -2.88 -27.03
N ASN A 88 14.18 -2.95 -26.44
CA ASN A 88 15.27 -3.83 -26.89
C ASN A 88 15.10 -5.31 -26.46
N CYS A 89 14.00 -5.66 -25.81
CA CYS A 89 13.73 -7.03 -25.31
C CYS A 89 12.28 -7.47 -25.61
N PRO A 90 12.01 -8.16 -26.73
CA PRO A 90 10.64 -8.52 -27.15
C PRO A 90 9.86 -9.42 -26.17
N GLN A 91 10.56 -10.21 -25.35
CA GLN A 91 9.92 -10.99 -24.29
C GLN A 91 9.40 -10.10 -23.16
N LEU A 92 10.09 -8.99 -22.86
CA LEU A 92 9.70 -8.02 -21.84
C LEU A 92 8.51 -7.16 -22.27
N GLU A 93 8.42 -6.84 -23.56
CA GLU A 93 7.29 -6.12 -24.14
C GLU A 93 5.96 -6.85 -23.92
N LYS A 94 5.95 -8.18 -24.11
CA LYS A 94 4.74 -8.99 -23.87
C LYS A 94 4.30 -8.96 -22.41
N ASP A 95 5.25 -8.99 -21.48
CA ASP A 95 4.96 -8.97 -20.05
C ASP A 95 4.47 -7.58 -19.58
N SER A 96 4.85 -6.51 -20.29
CA SER A 96 4.39 -5.14 -20.02
C SER A 96 2.90 -4.91 -20.29
N ASN A 97 2.23 -5.80 -21.03
CA ASN A 97 0.79 -5.73 -21.27
C ASN A 97 -0.05 -6.36 -20.15
N LYS A 98 0.59 -6.99 -19.15
CA LYS A 98 -0.12 -7.58 -18.01
C LYS A 98 -0.47 -6.51 -16.99
N ASN A 99 -1.46 -6.80 -16.15
CA ASN A 99 -1.75 -6.01 -14.96
C ASN A 99 -0.86 -6.40 -13.78
N LYS A 100 -0.83 -5.55 -12.76
CA LYS A 100 -0.24 -5.84 -11.46
C LYS A 100 -0.86 -7.13 -10.89
N PRO A 101 -0.06 -8.03 -10.29
CA PRO A 101 -0.61 -9.16 -9.54
C PRO A 101 -1.50 -8.68 -8.39
N ASP A 102 -2.39 -9.56 -7.93
CA ASP A 102 -3.14 -9.29 -6.69
C ASP A 102 -2.19 -9.21 -5.48
N PHE A 103 -2.67 -8.64 -4.37
CA PHE A 103 -1.80 -8.39 -3.22
C PHE A 103 -1.28 -9.69 -2.56
N LYS A 104 -2.00 -10.80 -2.68
CA LYS A 104 -1.56 -12.11 -2.20
C LYS A 104 -0.41 -12.65 -3.03
N GLN A 105 -0.50 -12.48 -4.36
CA GLN A 105 0.57 -12.83 -5.28
C GLN A 105 1.81 -11.98 -5.01
N ILE A 106 1.65 -10.66 -4.86
CA ILE A 106 2.76 -9.74 -4.52
C ILE A 106 3.50 -10.19 -3.27
N THR A 107 2.78 -10.40 -2.16
CA THR A 107 3.39 -10.79 -0.88
C THR A 107 4.09 -12.15 -0.96
N THR A 108 3.60 -13.06 -1.81
CA THR A 108 4.26 -14.33 -2.10
C THR A 108 5.55 -14.12 -2.90
N GLU A 109 5.51 -13.30 -3.96
CA GLU A 109 6.67 -13.00 -4.83
C GLU A 109 7.81 -12.29 -4.09
N ILE A 110 7.52 -11.51 -3.05
CA ILE A 110 8.54 -10.88 -2.20
C ILE A 110 8.99 -11.75 -1.02
N ASN A 111 8.60 -13.03 -0.97
CA ASN A 111 8.89 -13.97 0.12
C ASN A 111 8.42 -13.48 1.51
N LYS A 112 7.26 -12.81 1.56
CA LYS A 112 6.62 -12.30 2.79
C LYS A 112 5.12 -12.62 2.84
N PRO A 113 4.70 -13.89 2.68
CA PRO A 113 3.28 -14.26 2.67
C PRO A 113 2.55 -13.89 3.98
N GLU A 114 3.27 -13.76 5.10
CA GLU A 114 2.72 -13.31 6.37
C GLU A 114 2.12 -11.90 6.33
N ILE A 115 2.61 -11.02 5.45
CA ILE A 115 2.07 -9.66 5.26
C ILE A 115 0.62 -9.72 4.74
N TYR A 116 0.30 -10.71 3.91
CA TYR A 116 -1.06 -10.88 3.41
C TYR A 116 -2.06 -11.25 4.51
N LEU A 117 -1.62 -12.00 5.52
CA LEU A 117 -2.45 -12.32 6.68
C LEU A 117 -2.78 -11.06 7.48
N CYS A 118 -1.79 -10.18 7.68
CA CYS A 118 -2.00 -8.87 8.30
C CYS A 118 -2.94 -8.00 7.47
N TYR A 119 -2.73 -7.94 6.15
CA TYR A 119 -3.60 -7.22 5.22
C TYR A 119 -5.05 -7.69 5.31
N ASN A 120 -5.29 -9.00 5.25
CA ASN A 120 -6.65 -9.54 5.36
C ASN A 120 -7.29 -9.20 6.70
N ARG A 121 -6.56 -9.37 7.81
CA ARG A 121 -7.06 -9.05 9.15
C ARG A 121 -7.41 -7.57 9.30
N LEU A 122 -6.62 -6.67 8.72
CA LEU A 122 -6.89 -5.23 8.75
C LEU A 122 -7.99 -4.81 7.78
N SER A 123 -8.11 -5.42 6.61
CA SER A 123 -9.20 -5.14 5.66
C SER A 123 -10.57 -5.50 6.24
N GLN A 124 -10.64 -6.51 7.11
CA GLN A 124 -11.85 -6.81 7.89
C GLN A 124 -12.30 -5.64 8.78
N SER A 125 -11.38 -4.80 9.27
CA SER A 125 -11.70 -3.63 10.12
C SER A 125 -12.32 -2.45 9.34
N ILE A 126 -12.00 -2.33 8.05
CA ILE A 126 -12.55 -1.30 7.15
C ILE A 126 -14.00 -1.58 6.79
N HIS A 127 -14.36 -2.86 6.67
CA HIS A 127 -15.70 -3.29 6.28
C HIS A 127 -16.66 -3.54 7.46
N GLY A 128 -16.25 -3.25 8.70
CA GLY A 128 -17.10 -3.46 9.89
C GLY A 128 -17.51 -4.93 10.10
N SER A 129 -16.64 -5.86 9.75
CA SER A 129 -16.92 -7.31 9.84
C SER A 129 -16.87 -7.86 11.28
N HIS A 130 -17.27 -9.13 11.47
CA HIS A 130 -17.14 -9.84 12.75
C HIS A 130 -15.71 -9.81 13.33
N ALA A 131 -14.68 -9.85 12.50
CA ALA A 131 -13.30 -9.74 12.96
C ALA A 131 -12.93 -8.32 13.40
N ALA A 132 -13.55 -7.28 12.81
CA ALA A 132 -13.46 -5.91 13.33
C ALA A 132 -14.05 -5.82 14.74
N THR A 133 -15.23 -6.42 14.92
CA THR A 133 -15.92 -6.49 16.22
C THR A 133 -15.13 -7.29 17.25
N TRP A 134 -14.44 -8.37 16.86
CA TRP A 134 -13.57 -9.13 17.78
C TRP A 134 -12.29 -8.40 18.15
N ILE A 135 -11.63 -7.72 17.20
CA ILE A 135 -10.47 -6.90 17.52
C ILE A 135 -10.88 -5.74 18.43
N ASP A 136 -12.03 -5.13 18.18
CA ASP A 136 -12.65 -4.12 19.05
C ASP A 136 -12.97 -4.74 20.42
N GLN A 137 -13.63 -5.91 20.50
CA GLN A 137 -13.97 -6.59 21.76
C GLN A 137 -12.75 -7.05 22.57
N GLU A 138 -11.70 -7.57 21.94
CA GLU A 138 -10.44 -7.96 22.60
C GLU A 138 -9.74 -6.74 23.20
N SER A 139 -9.78 -5.58 22.53
CA SER A 139 -9.34 -4.30 23.10
C SER A 139 -10.27 -3.72 24.17
N LEU A 140 -11.53 -4.18 24.21
CA LEU A 140 -12.59 -3.64 25.10
C LEU A 140 -12.87 -4.55 26.31
N GLY A 141 -12.06 -5.59 26.54
CA GLY A 141 -12.13 -6.40 27.76
C GLY A 141 -13.54 -6.85 28.16
N ASN A 142 -14.31 -7.47 27.27
CA ASN A 142 -15.62 -8.10 27.54
C ASN A 142 -16.73 -7.25 28.23
N SER A 143 -16.52 -5.98 28.63
CA SER A 143 -17.49 -5.23 29.44
C SER A 143 -18.55 -4.48 28.63
N GLY A 144 -18.38 -4.31 27.32
CA GLY A 144 -19.43 -3.80 26.44
C GLY A 144 -19.91 -2.38 26.77
N THR A 145 -19.14 -1.61 27.53
CA THR A 145 -19.56 -0.31 28.04
C THR A 145 -19.24 0.82 27.05
N PHE A 146 -20.22 1.68 26.78
CA PHE A 146 -20.05 2.86 25.95
C PHE A 146 -19.10 3.86 26.64
N GLY A 147 -18.01 4.27 25.97
CA GLY A 147 -17.08 5.30 26.49
C GLY A 147 -15.80 4.79 27.15
N GLU A 148 -15.43 3.53 26.99
CA GLU A 148 -14.18 2.99 27.54
C GLU A 148 -12.91 3.60 26.93
N ILE A 149 -11.85 3.62 27.75
CA ILE A 149 -10.60 4.32 27.49
C ILE A 149 -9.72 3.47 26.57
N ILE A 150 -9.32 4.02 25.43
CA ILE A 150 -8.28 3.41 24.60
C ILE A 150 -6.93 3.61 25.29
N GLU A 151 -6.33 2.51 25.70
CA GLU A 151 -4.98 2.48 26.26
C GLU A 151 -3.90 2.37 25.18
N ALA A 152 -2.66 2.74 25.54
CA ALA A 152 -1.52 2.77 24.62
C ALA A 152 -1.27 1.42 23.91
N TYR A 153 -1.51 0.30 24.58
CA TYR A 153 -1.21 -1.03 24.03
C TYR A 153 -2.07 -1.40 22.81
N HIS A 154 -3.26 -0.81 22.67
CA HIS A 154 -4.11 -0.99 21.48
C HIS A 154 -3.46 -0.47 20.20
N TRP A 155 -2.54 0.49 20.32
CA TRP A 155 -1.81 1.07 19.20
C TRP A 155 -0.57 0.29 18.81
N HIS A 156 -0.12 -0.67 19.64
CA HIS A 156 1.12 -1.40 19.37
C HIS A 156 1.07 -2.12 18.02
N THR A 157 -0.01 -2.83 17.71
CA THR A 157 -0.14 -3.55 16.44
C THR A 157 -0.22 -2.62 15.23
N PRO A 158 -1.10 -1.59 15.19
CA PRO A 158 -1.08 -0.60 14.13
C PRO A 158 0.28 0.07 13.93
N LEU A 159 0.91 0.56 15.01
CA LEU A 159 2.20 1.24 14.94
C LEU A 159 3.32 0.31 14.51
N TYR A 160 3.33 -0.94 15.00
CA TYR A 160 4.26 -1.97 14.54
C TYR A 160 4.11 -2.22 13.04
N VAL A 161 2.89 -2.38 12.52
CA VAL A 161 2.64 -2.61 11.09
C VAL A 161 3.11 -1.41 10.27
N CYS A 162 2.75 -0.19 10.66
CA CYS A 162 3.21 1.03 10.00
C CYS A 162 4.75 1.10 9.96
N TYR A 163 5.39 0.94 11.12
CA TYR A 163 6.84 1.03 11.27
C TYR A 163 7.57 -0.08 10.51
N TYR A 164 7.14 -1.33 10.65
CA TYR A 164 7.73 -2.49 9.99
C TYR A 164 7.69 -2.34 8.47
N THR A 165 6.52 -1.97 7.94
CA THR A 165 6.31 -1.86 6.50
C THR A 165 7.07 -0.69 5.89
N LEU A 166 7.05 0.48 6.56
CA LEU A 166 7.83 1.65 6.16
C LEU A 166 9.34 1.39 6.26
N SER A 167 9.80 0.75 7.33
CA SER A 167 11.22 0.46 7.57
C SER A 167 11.81 -0.47 6.53
N ILE A 168 11.10 -1.54 6.19
CA ILE A 168 11.57 -2.49 5.18
C ILE A 168 11.64 -1.81 3.80
N ALA A 169 10.56 -1.14 3.40
CA ALA A 169 10.47 -0.51 2.09
C ALA A 169 11.49 0.62 1.91
N GLY A 170 11.63 1.49 2.91
CA GLY A 170 12.53 2.61 2.84
C GLY A 170 14.01 2.23 2.91
N ARG A 171 14.38 1.24 3.75
CA ARG A 171 15.76 0.70 3.77
C ARG A 171 16.12 0.07 2.42
N LYS A 172 15.21 -0.70 1.83
CA LYS A 172 15.42 -1.31 0.52
C LYS A 172 15.56 -0.25 -0.57
N PHE A 173 14.75 0.81 -0.55
CA PHE A 173 14.89 1.92 -1.49
C PHE A 173 16.27 2.58 -1.40
N LEU A 174 16.74 2.91 -0.19
CA LEU A 174 18.07 3.48 0.00
C LEU A 174 19.17 2.53 -0.47
N GLN A 175 19.02 1.23 -0.25
CA GLN A 175 19.99 0.23 -0.72
C GLN A 175 20.13 0.22 -2.25
N GLU A 176 19.01 0.30 -2.97
CA GLU A 176 19.01 0.26 -4.45
C GLU A 176 19.53 1.56 -5.08
N PHE A 177 19.29 2.72 -4.45
CA PHE A 177 19.61 4.04 -5.02
C PHE A 177 20.81 4.73 -4.35
N ALA A 178 21.80 3.94 -3.89
CA ALA A 178 23.05 4.42 -3.28
C ALA A 178 22.89 5.32 -2.04
N GLY A 179 21.75 5.24 -1.36
CA GLY A 179 21.55 5.77 -0.02
C GLY A 179 22.16 4.88 1.05
N ASN A 180 22.12 5.31 2.32
CA ASN A 180 22.57 4.51 3.46
C ASN A 180 21.34 3.92 4.20
N PRO A 181 21.05 2.60 4.07
CA PRO A 181 19.93 1.96 4.75
C PRO A 181 19.95 2.12 6.28
N ASP A 182 21.13 2.20 6.89
CA ASP A 182 21.29 2.38 8.34
C ASP A 182 20.92 3.78 8.80
N ARG A 183 20.74 4.72 7.86
CA ARG A 183 20.25 6.08 8.10
C ARG A 183 18.78 6.27 7.71
N PHE A 184 18.05 5.19 7.40
CA PHE A 184 16.64 5.30 7.04
C PHE A 184 15.81 5.96 8.15
N ILE A 185 16.10 5.61 9.39
CA ILE A 185 15.58 6.26 10.59
C ILE A 185 16.79 6.66 11.41
N ASP A 186 16.98 7.95 11.64
CA ASP A 186 18.02 8.40 12.55
C ASP A 186 17.69 8.03 14.00
N GLY A 187 18.71 8.04 14.87
CA GLY A 187 18.53 7.70 16.28
C GLY A 187 17.57 8.64 17.03
N GLU A 188 17.28 9.83 16.50
CA GLU A 188 16.36 10.77 17.12
C GLU A 188 14.91 10.35 16.88
N ILE A 189 14.54 10.04 15.63
CA ILE A 189 13.21 9.55 15.26
C ILE A 189 12.95 8.19 15.93
N GLN A 190 13.95 7.30 15.96
CA GLN A 190 13.81 6.02 16.65
C GLN A 190 13.54 6.20 18.15
N ASN A 191 14.29 7.07 18.83
CA ASN A 191 14.05 7.37 20.24
C ASN A 191 12.68 8.01 20.49
N ARG A 192 12.20 8.86 19.57
CA ARG A 192 10.86 9.48 19.68
C ARG A 192 9.76 8.43 19.55
N LEU A 193 9.91 7.47 18.64
CA LEU A 193 8.97 6.36 18.47
C LEU A 193 8.98 5.43 19.69
N GLU A 194 10.16 5.06 20.20
CA GLU A 194 10.28 4.21 21.39
C GLU A 194 9.72 4.87 22.66
N LYS A 195 9.86 6.20 22.80
CA LYS A 195 9.23 6.96 23.88
C LYS A 195 7.72 6.98 23.75
N ALA A 196 7.19 7.22 22.57
CA ALA A 196 5.75 7.25 22.31
C ALA A 196 5.07 5.89 22.51
N LEU A 197 5.80 4.78 22.35
CA LEU A 197 5.32 3.42 22.61
C LEU A 197 5.40 3.01 24.09
N LYS A 198 6.16 3.73 24.91
CA LYS A 198 6.34 3.45 26.35
C LYS A 198 5.54 4.38 27.26
N SER A 199 4.92 5.42 26.70
CA SER A 199 4.06 6.40 27.39
C SER A 199 2.59 6.03 27.26
#